data_AF-A0A928I9M6-F1
#
_entry.id   AF-A0A928I9M6-F1
#
_cell.length_a   1.000
_cell.length_b   1.000
_cell.length_c   1.000
_cell.angle_alpha   90.00
_cell.angle_beta   90.00
_cell.angle_gamma   90.00
#
_symmetry.space_group_name_H-M   'P 1'
#
loop_
_entity.id
_entity.type
_entity.pdbx_description
1 polymer ?
#
loop_
_entity_poly.entity_id
_entity_poly.type
_entity_poly.pdbx_seq_one_letter_code
_entity_poly.pdbx_strand_id
1 'polypeptide(L)'
;MKKLLLLLTFIITLAIVSASESLLASATKEVEFDTTKTGAKFDAYSLYSAQKPMNEIPVTYEAWIKAPTRYSGDGGVIYGNSGTGTKNPTVRIRVTQSGYLQLYYNGSKGSNKEVTVLFDGCRVNNGKWTHIAIVDDLPNKQVLAYIDGELKQTKKMETDLIRYKRSVNSNNMCIGGDYCTGQTLAFKGEILSVAVFSDVRTADEIKADMKSISLDTDGLISCYDLAGKNGETYFEDLTGKYTMANNRTSDDWLSADGIEPPKDFAYSIAVLGDTQIVSAYFENDYHLYFDWLLENKEKHKIEHVLNLGDMTNFNKDSEWENVRKEYFRLNGIIDYTLVRGDHDIKDDNIANNGDDTKKYDRYFGVDEYLTRLKQPDSDYYKGDDGSITNSYRAIEIGGNKYLIVTLDKNASKNVLAWADAAMSKYPEHKIILTTHCYLEANGKPGTDATVKGTTLFNQFKKHKNLEMIISGHMYAYGVVWTKQEGTNGNVINQLLVNPQGQTFDANGATCMIAMLYFSADGTDVEVRYYSAYNNSYYVANHNPVEGVYNVDSSCFKISTDNMEGAVKVDLTATKEAPSTENEGSENNSEQNESNELHKNASSDMSVWIYVGICVGVLVIAVVAVILIKKNKK
;
A
#
# COMPACT_ATOMS: atom_id res chain seq x y z
N MET A 1 -62.06 -33.84 15.02
CA MET A 1 -60.79 -33.43 15.67
C MET A 1 -59.57 -34.22 15.18
N LYS A 2 -59.45 -35.55 15.39
CA LYS A 2 -58.25 -36.31 14.94
C LYS A 2 -57.90 -36.17 13.45
N LYS A 3 -58.89 -36.24 12.55
CA LYS A 3 -58.68 -36.04 11.10
C LYS A 3 -58.26 -34.61 10.74
N LEU A 4 -58.76 -33.62 11.48
CA LEU A 4 -58.41 -32.20 11.28
C LEU A 4 -56.99 -31.93 11.77
N LEU A 5 -56.59 -32.55 12.87
CA LEU A 5 -55.22 -32.46 13.39
C LEU A 5 -54.22 -33.09 12.42
N LEU A 6 -54.54 -34.26 11.85
CA LEU A 6 -53.68 -34.94 10.88
C LEU A 6 -53.49 -34.14 9.58
N LEU A 7 -54.58 -33.50 9.10
CA LEU A 7 -54.54 -32.63 7.93
C LEU A 7 -53.70 -31.37 8.20
N LEU A 8 -53.84 -30.78 9.39
CA LEU A 8 -53.04 -29.62 9.79
C LEU A 8 -51.56 -29.97 9.92
N THR A 9 -51.23 -31.13 10.50
CA THR A 9 -49.84 -31.62 10.57
C THR A 9 -49.28 -31.82 9.16
N PHE A 10 -50.04 -32.43 8.24
CA PHE A 10 -49.59 -32.68 6.87
C PHE A 10 -49.34 -31.38 6.08
N ILE A 11 -50.22 -30.38 6.23
CA ILE A 11 -50.05 -29.06 5.60
C ILE A 11 -48.83 -28.32 6.17
N ILE A 12 -48.63 -28.38 7.49
CA ILE A 12 -47.45 -27.78 8.14
C ILE A 12 -46.17 -28.48 7.69
N THR A 13 -46.16 -29.81 7.56
CA THR A 13 -44.99 -30.55 7.07
C THR A 13 -44.69 -30.20 5.61
N LEU A 14 -45.69 -30.09 4.74
CA LEU A 14 -45.47 -29.66 3.35
C LEU A 14 -44.95 -28.23 3.25
N ALA A 15 -45.48 -27.32 4.07
CA ALA A 15 -45.03 -25.92 4.10
C ALA A 15 -43.59 -25.81 4.64
N ILE A 16 -43.20 -26.64 5.62
CA ILE A 16 -41.83 -26.71 6.11
C ILE A 16 -40.89 -27.31 5.06
N VAL A 17 -41.32 -28.35 4.33
CA VAL A 17 -40.51 -28.94 3.25
C VAL A 17 -40.32 -27.95 2.10
N SER A 18 -41.38 -27.29 1.63
CA SER A 18 -41.24 -26.29 0.55
C SER A 18 -40.49 -25.04 1.00
N ALA A 19 -40.67 -24.60 2.26
CA ALA A 19 -39.87 -23.53 2.84
C ALA A 19 -38.40 -23.95 2.96
N SER A 20 -38.12 -25.21 3.33
CA SER A 20 -36.77 -25.73 3.42
C SER A 20 -36.11 -25.90 2.05
N GLU A 21 -36.82 -26.32 1.00
CA GLU A 21 -36.30 -26.34 -0.37
C GLU A 21 -36.04 -24.92 -0.89
N SER A 22 -36.88 -23.94 -0.53
CA SER A 22 -36.67 -22.52 -0.87
C SER A 22 -35.60 -21.80 -0.03
N LEU A 23 -35.30 -22.29 1.18
CA LEU A 23 -34.20 -21.79 2.03
C LEU A 23 -32.88 -22.53 1.79
N LEU A 24 -32.92 -23.80 1.33
CA LEU A 24 -31.75 -24.57 0.89
C LEU A 24 -31.32 -24.16 -0.52
N ALA A 25 -32.22 -23.56 -1.30
CA ALA A 25 -31.85 -22.58 -2.32
C ALA A 25 -31.38 -21.27 -1.66
N SER A 26 -30.46 -21.36 -0.69
CA SER A 26 -29.43 -20.35 -0.52
C SER A 26 -28.85 -20.17 -1.91
N ALA A 27 -29.02 -18.99 -2.50
CA ALA A 27 -28.51 -18.70 -3.83
C ALA A 27 -27.03 -19.03 -3.85
N THR A 28 -26.68 -20.22 -4.36
CA THR A 28 -25.30 -20.58 -4.66
C THR A 28 -24.85 -19.50 -5.62
N LYS A 29 -23.95 -18.64 -5.15
CA LYS A 29 -23.38 -17.59 -6.01
C LYS A 29 -22.47 -18.32 -6.99
N GLU A 30 -23.04 -18.74 -8.11
CA GLU A 30 -22.26 -19.24 -9.23
C GLU A 30 -21.66 -18.06 -10.00
N VAL A 31 -20.39 -18.21 -10.37
CA VAL A 31 -19.66 -17.30 -11.24
C VAL A 31 -19.62 -17.96 -12.62
N GLU A 32 -20.34 -17.43 -13.59
CA GLU A 32 -20.30 -17.91 -14.98
C GLU A 32 -19.24 -17.15 -15.80
N PHE A 33 -18.44 -17.85 -16.60
CA PHE A 33 -17.37 -17.24 -17.39
C PHE A 33 -17.78 -16.99 -18.85
N ASP A 34 -17.90 -15.72 -19.21
CA ASP A 34 -18.33 -15.29 -20.55
C ASP A 34 -17.14 -15.06 -21.50
N THR A 35 -16.76 -16.10 -22.25
CA THR A 35 -15.68 -16.04 -23.25
C THR A 35 -16.01 -15.18 -24.48
N THR A 36 -17.21 -14.58 -24.58
CA THR A 36 -17.50 -13.61 -25.64
C THR A 36 -16.92 -12.22 -25.32
N LYS A 37 -16.59 -11.96 -24.05
CA LYS A 37 -15.98 -10.70 -23.59
C LYS A 37 -14.47 -10.68 -23.78
N THR A 38 -13.90 -9.49 -23.72
CA THR A 38 -12.46 -9.26 -23.56
C THR A 38 -12.02 -9.55 -22.13
N GLY A 39 -10.76 -9.91 -21.91
CA GLY A 39 -10.20 -10.02 -20.55
C GLY A 39 -9.36 -8.80 -20.17
N ALA A 40 -8.85 -8.84 -18.93
CA ALA A 40 -7.87 -7.87 -18.46
C ALA A 40 -6.51 -8.07 -19.17
N LYS A 41 -5.86 -6.96 -19.54
CA LYS A 41 -4.49 -6.93 -20.06
C LYS A 41 -3.53 -6.39 -19.01
N PHE A 42 -2.27 -6.75 -19.17
CA PHE A 42 -1.22 -6.45 -18.22
C PHE A 42 0.01 -5.92 -18.95
N ASP A 43 0.72 -5.01 -18.30
CA ASP A 43 1.98 -4.46 -18.79
C ASP A 43 3.05 -4.47 -17.68
N ALA A 44 4.27 -4.07 -18.03
CA ALA A 44 5.39 -4.05 -17.10
C ALA A 44 5.26 -3.00 -15.98
N TYR A 45 4.26 -2.12 -16.09
CA TYR A 45 3.98 -1.01 -15.18
C TYR A 45 2.71 -1.28 -14.36
N SER A 46 2.08 -2.45 -14.50
CA SER A 46 0.91 -2.84 -13.71
C SER A 46 1.26 -4.06 -12.87
N LEU A 47 1.00 -3.99 -11.56
CA LEU A 47 1.18 -5.15 -10.68
C LEU A 47 -0.04 -5.29 -9.79
N TYR A 48 -0.97 -6.14 -10.21
CA TYR A 48 -2.16 -6.47 -9.43
C TYR A 48 -1.80 -7.49 -8.37
N SER A 49 -1.62 -7.07 -7.12
CA SER A 49 -1.25 -7.96 -6.02
C SER A 49 -2.31 -7.98 -4.93
N ALA A 50 -2.48 -9.13 -4.29
CA ALA A 50 -3.39 -9.30 -3.18
C ALA A 50 -2.98 -8.38 -2.03
N GLN A 51 -3.94 -7.85 -1.29
CA GLN A 51 -3.65 -6.93 -0.18
C GLN A 51 -3.03 -7.63 1.04
N LYS A 52 -3.09 -8.96 1.10
CA LYS A 52 -2.49 -9.77 2.17
C LYS A 52 -2.01 -11.12 1.63
N PRO A 53 -1.08 -11.80 2.33
CA PRO A 53 -0.66 -13.14 1.95
C PRO A 53 -1.81 -14.13 2.06
N MET A 54 -1.79 -15.15 1.19
CA MET A 54 -2.71 -16.30 1.34
C MET A 54 -2.44 -17.01 2.64
N ASN A 55 -3.47 -17.56 3.30
CA ASN A 55 -3.34 -18.37 4.51
C ASN A 55 -3.49 -19.89 4.24
N GLU A 56 -3.91 -20.25 3.03
CA GLU A 56 -4.05 -21.61 2.52
C GLU A 56 -2.96 -21.87 1.46
N ILE A 57 -2.61 -23.14 1.26
CA ILE A 57 -1.63 -23.56 0.25
C ILE A 57 -2.38 -23.81 -1.06
N PRO A 58 -2.09 -23.08 -2.15
CA PRO A 58 -2.67 -23.37 -3.44
C PRO A 58 -2.16 -24.70 -4.02
N VAL A 59 -3.08 -25.52 -4.50
CA VAL A 59 -2.83 -26.85 -5.09
C VAL A 59 -3.26 -26.88 -6.55
N THR A 60 -4.45 -26.36 -6.85
CA THR A 60 -4.95 -26.24 -8.23
C THR A 60 -5.12 -24.79 -8.62
N TYR A 61 -4.73 -24.48 -9.86
CA TYR A 61 -4.84 -23.15 -10.44
C TYR A 61 -5.52 -23.26 -11.79
N GLU A 62 -6.56 -22.47 -11.99
CA GLU A 62 -7.33 -22.41 -13.22
C GLU A 62 -7.38 -20.99 -13.74
N ALA A 63 -7.36 -20.85 -15.07
CA ALA A 63 -7.55 -19.56 -15.71
C ALA A 63 -8.10 -19.70 -17.12
N TRP A 64 -8.97 -18.77 -17.51
CA TRP A 64 -9.26 -18.52 -18.92
C TRP A 64 -8.28 -17.47 -19.45
N ILE A 65 -7.45 -17.86 -20.42
CA ILE A 65 -6.45 -16.98 -21.03
C ILE A 65 -6.60 -16.89 -22.54
N LYS A 66 -6.16 -15.77 -23.12
CA LYS A 66 -6.02 -15.58 -24.57
C LYS A 66 -4.60 -15.13 -24.88
N ALA A 67 -3.70 -16.11 -24.98
CA ALA A 67 -2.30 -15.83 -25.34
C ALA A 67 -2.19 -15.50 -26.85
N PRO A 68 -1.49 -14.41 -27.24
CA PRO A 68 -1.36 -14.04 -28.66
C PRO A 68 -0.63 -15.12 -29.46
N THR A 69 -0.88 -15.21 -30.77
CA THR A 69 -0.19 -16.20 -31.62
C THR A 69 1.32 -15.96 -31.70
N ARG A 70 1.76 -14.71 -31.51
CA ARG A 70 3.16 -14.28 -31.47
C ARG A 70 3.32 -13.13 -30.48
N TYR A 71 4.45 -13.11 -29.80
CA TYR A 71 4.90 -12.03 -28.92
C TYR A 71 6.43 -12.05 -28.88
N SER A 72 7.04 -10.90 -28.59
CA SER A 72 8.50 -10.77 -28.46
C SER A 72 8.94 -11.15 -27.04
N GLY A 73 9.99 -11.96 -26.94
CA GLY A 73 10.47 -12.44 -25.64
C GLY A 73 9.51 -13.45 -25.02
N ASP A 74 9.34 -13.39 -23.71
CA ASP A 74 8.51 -14.35 -22.98
C ASP A 74 7.01 -14.01 -23.03
N GLY A 75 6.16 -15.04 -22.87
CA GLY A 75 4.68 -14.88 -22.87
C GLY A 75 4.13 -14.31 -21.56
N GLY A 76 4.91 -14.33 -20.49
CA GLY A 76 4.62 -13.66 -19.22
C GLY A 76 3.83 -14.52 -18.22
N VAL A 77 3.66 -13.96 -17.02
CA VAL A 77 3.13 -14.62 -15.83
C VAL A 77 1.62 -14.41 -15.73
N ILE A 78 0.86 -15.50 -15.64
CA ILE A 78 -0.60 -15.46 -15.48
C ILE A 78 -0.95 -15.22 -14.01
N TYR A 79 -0.28 -15.94 -13.12
CA TYR A 79 -0.49 -15.86 -11.67
C TYR A 79 0.81 -16.24 -10.94
N GLY A 80 1.23 -15.45 -9.97
CA GLY A 80 2.51 -15.71 -9.29
C GLY A 80 2.87 -14.73 -8.19
N ASN A 81 3.92 -15.05 -7.42
CA ASN A 81 4.46 -14.18 -6.36
C ASN A 81 6.00 -14.24 -6.27
N SER A 82 6.65 -14.75 -7.32
CA SER A 82 8.10 -14.88 -7.38
C SER A 82 8.77 -13.51 -7.54
N GLY A 83 9.94 -13.32 -6.92
CA GLY A 83 10.71 -12.08 -6.94
C GLY A 83 12.22 -12.31 -6.98
N THR A 84 12.99 -11.29 -7.36
CA THR A 84 14.46 -11.40 -7.39
C THR A 84 15.03 -11.55 -5.98
N GLY A 85 15.79 -12.62 -5.74
CA GLY A 85 16.46 -12.84 -4.44
C GLY A 85 15.56 -13.35 -3.31
N THR A 86 14.30 -13.72 -3.60
CA THR A 86 13.36 -14.18 -2.56
C THR A 86 13.77 -15.55 -2.00
N LYS A 87 13.99 -15.62 -0.68
CA LYS A 87 14.19 -16.88 0.08
C LYS A 87 12.87 -17.48 0.61
N ASN A 88 11.75 -16.94 0.14
CA ASN A 88 10.40 -17.30 0.58
C ASN A 88 9.79 -18.34 -0.36
N PRO A 89 8.77 -19.10 0.11
CA PRO A 89 7.96 -19.92 -0.77
C PRO A 89 7.32 -19.08 -1.87
N THR A 90 7.50 -19.53 -3.11
CA THR A 90 6.98 -18.84 -4.29
C THR A 90 6.43 -19.82 -5.30
N VAL A 91 5.42 -19.37 -6.03
CA VAL A 91 4.86 -20.03 -7.20
C VAL A 91 4.78 -19.05 -8.35
N ARG A 92 4.93 -19.58 -9.56
CA ARG A 92 4.67 -18.85 -10.79
C ARG A 92 4.09 -19.79 -11.83
N ILE A 93 2.97 -19.37 -12.41
CA ILE A 93 2.37 -19.96 -13.59
C ILE A 93 2.53 -18.98 -14.73
N ARG A 94 3.13 -19.42 -15.83
CA ARG A 94 3.46 -18.55 -16.96
C ARG A 94 3.27 -19.24 -18.29
N VAL A 95 3.25 -18.44 -19.35
CA VAL A 95 3.44 -18.89 -20.72
C VAL A 95 4.86 -18.54 -21.16
N THR A 96 5.62 -19.54 -21.57
CA THR A 96 7.00 -19.35 -22.05
C THR A 96 7.06 -18.59 -23.37
N GLN A 97 8.25 -18.12 -23.75
CA GLN A 97 8.55 -17.57 -25.09
C GLN A 97 8.03 -18.45 -26.25
N SER A 98 8.09 -19.78 -26.11
CA SER A 98 7.64 -20.72 -27.15
C SER A 98 6.13 -21.01 -27.11
N GLY A 99 5.40 -20.47 -26.13
CA GLY A 99 3.96 -20.65 -25.98
C GLY A 99 3.52 -21.78 -25.08
N TYR A 100 4.44 -22.45 -24.40
CA TYR A 100 4.12 -23.55 -23.50
C TYR A 100 3.81 -23.08 -22.08
N LEU A 101 2.88 -23.74 -21.42
CA LEU A 101 2.64 -23.56 -19.98
C LEU A 101 3.86 -24.02 -19.18
N GLN A 102 4.18 -23.27 -18.13
CA GLN A 102 5.22 -23.61 -17.17
C GLN A 102 4.75 -23.30 -15.76
N LEU A 103 5.08 -24.22 -14.87
CA LEU A 103 4.93 -24.07 -13.44
C LEU A 103 6.32 -23.96 -12.81
N TYR A 104 6.56 -22.89 -12.06
CA TYR A 104 7.76 -22.71 -11.26
C TYR A 104 7.39 -22.69 -9.79
N TYR A 105 8.23 -23.30 -8.97
CA TYR A 105 8.11 -23.28 -7.52
C TYR A 105 9.45 -23.15 -6.81
N ASN A 106 9.41 -22.43 -5.70
CA ASN A 106 10.43 -22.41 -4.64
C ASN A 106 9.68 -22.39 -3.29
N GLY A 107 10.35 -22.54 -2.17
CA GLY A 107 9.77 -23.00 -0.91
C GLY A 107 10.75 -22.84 0.23
N SER A 108 10.28 -23.22 1.42
CA SER A 108 10.72 -22.63 2.68
C SER A 108 12.23 -22.74 2.97
N LYS A 109 12.74 -21.71 3.65
CA LYS A 109 14.12 -21.52 4.12
C LYS A 109 14.85 -22.84 4.45
N GLY A 110 15.91 -23.13 3.70
CA GLY A 110 16.91 -24.16 4.03
C GLY A 110 17.15 -25.20 2.94
N SER A 111 16.35 -25.23 1.87
CA SER A 111 16.44 -26.26 0.83
C SER A 111 16.39 -25.72 -0.59
N ASN A 112 17.06 -24.58 -0.89
CA ASN A 112 17.24 -23.88 -2.19
C ASN A 112 17.20 -24.77 -3.46
N LYS A 113 16.07 -25.39 -3.77
CA LYS A 113 15.86 -26.24 -4.94
C LYS A 113 14.63 -25.71 -5.64
N GLU A 114 14.91 -24.97 -6.69
CA GLU A 114 13.92 -24.44 -7.61
C GLU A 114 13.38 -25.58 -8.47
N VAL A 115 12.06 -25.63 -8.62
CA VAL A 115 11.38 -26.63 -9.42
C VAL A 115 10.75 -25.93 -10.61
N THR A 116 11.18 -26.29 -11.81
CA THR A 116 10.55 -25.82 -13.05
C THR A 116 9.97 -27.01 -13.79
N VAL A 117 8.65 -27.00 -13.97
CA VAL A 117 7.94 -27.97 -14.80
C VAL A 117 7.46 -27.27 -16.06
N LEU A 118 8.08 -27.64 -17.18
CA LEU A 118 7.64 -27.24 -18.51
C LEU A 118 6.64 -28.25 -19.06
N PHE A 119 5.46 -27.80 -19.46
CA PHE A 119 4.47 -28.62 -20.14
C PHE A 119 4.57 -28.41 -21.66
N ASP A 120 5.56 -29.07 -22.27
CA ASP A 120 5.85 -29.04 -23.71
C ASP A 120 4.76 -29.67 -24.60
N GLY A 121 3.75 -30.33 -24.01
CA GLY A 121 2.51 -30.72 -24.68
C GLY A 121 1.39 -29.68 -24.62
N CYS A 122 1.56 -28.61 -23.83
CA CYS A 122 0.51 -27.64 -23.50
C CYS A 122 0.83 -26.27 -24.10
N ARG A 123 0.76 -26.16 -25.43
CA ARG A 123 1.00 -24.92 -26.15
C ARG A 123 -0.28 -24.09 -26.26
N VAL A 124 -0.28 -22.87 -25.72
CA VAL A 124 -1.48 -22.03 -25.53
C VAL A 124 -1.47 -20.73 -26.34
N ASN A 125 -0.37 -20.40 -27.03
CA ASN A 125 -0.24 -19.19 -27.84
C ASN A 125 -0.98 -19.32 -29.20
N ASN A 126 -2.29 -19.52 -29.14
CA ASN A 126 -3.15 -19.81 -30.30
C ASN A 126 -4.08 -18.64 -30.69
N GLY A 127 -4.05 -17.53 -29.94
CA GLY A 127 -4.86 -16.32 -30.19
C GLY A 127 -6.35 -16.47 -29.82
N LYS A 128 -6.75 -17.56 -29.17
CA LYS A 128 -8.13 -17.87 -28.79
C LYS A 128 -8.22 -17.96 -27.26
N TRP A 129 -9.44 -17.84 -26.74
CA TRP A 129 -9.71 -18.20 -25.35
C TRP A 129 -9.39 -19.68 -25.16
N THR A 130 -8.61 -19.98 -24.14
CA THR A 130 -8.17 -21.32 -23.77
C THR A 130 -8.24 -21.40 -22.27
N HIS A 131 -9.03 -22.36 -21.76
CA HIS A 131 -9.02 -22.67 -20.34
C HIS A 131 -7.79 -23.52 -20.03
N ILE A 132 -7.09 -23.15 -18.98
CA ILE A 132 -5.92 -23.88 -18.49
C ILE A 132 -6.18 -24.30 -17.05
N ALA A 133 -5.73 -25.49 -16.69
CA ALA A 133 -5.61 -25.88 -15.28
C ALA A 133 -4.26 -26.56 -15.02
N ILE A 134 -3.63 -26.20 -13.90
CA ILE A 134 -2.43 -26.88 -13.40
C ILE A 134 -2.75 -27.43 -12.01
N VAL A 135 -2.54 -28.73 -11.83
CA VAL A 135 -2.85 -29.45 -10.59
C VAL A 135 -1.57 -29.99 -9.98
N ASP A 136 -1.24 -29.56 -8.76
CA ASP A 136 -0.10 -30.04 -7.97
C ASP A 136 -0.48 -31.27 -7.14
N ASP A 137 -0.62 -32.42 -7.79
CA ASP A 137 -1.00 -33.70 -7.19
C ASP A 137 0.19 -34.37 -6.47
N LEU A 138 0.59 -33.76 -5.36
CA LEU A 138 1.65 -34.26 -4.48
C LEU A 138 1.38 -35.66 -3.94
N PRO A 139 0.15 -36.04 -3.50
CA PRO A 139 -0.13 -37.40 -3.05
C PRO A 139 0.27 -38.48 -4.08
N ASN A 140 0.06 -38.21 -5.38
CA ASN A 140 0.47 -39.11 -6.47
C ASN A 140 1.80 -38.74 -7.14
N LYS A 141 2.54 -37.79 -6.56
CA LYS A 141 3.90 -37.39 -6.96
C LYS A 141 3.96 -36.92 -8.41
N GLN A 142 2.97 -36.11 -8.81
CA GLN A 142 2.84 -35.66 -10.18
C GLN A 142 2.27 -34.24 -10.24
N VAL A 143 2.53 -33.55 -11.35
CA VAL A 143 1.76 -32.37 -11.73
C VAL A 143 1.04 -32.64 -13.04
N LEU A 144 -0.17 -32.15 -13.13
CA LEU A 144 -1.02 -32.31 -14.31
C LEU A 144 -1.30 -30.96 -14.94
N ALA A 145 -1.38 -30.94 -16.26
CA ALA A 145 -1.82 -29.78 -17.02
C ALA A 145 -2.99 -30.17 -17.94
N TYR A 146 -4.06 -29.40 -17.84
CA TYR A 146 -5.27 -29.52 -18.64
C TYR A 146 -5.39 -28.32 -19.57
N ILE A 147 -5.91 -28.55 -20.77
CA ILE A 147 -6.26 -27.52 -21.74
C ILE A 147 -7.70 -27.79 -22.18
N ASP A 148 -8.56 -26.79 -22.01
CA ASP A 148 -9.99 -26.85 -22.31
C ASP A 148 -10.66 -28.07 -21.66
N GLY A 149 -10.39 -28.27 -20.36
CA GLY A 149 -10.97 -29.35 -19.54
C GLY A 149 -10.39 -30.74 -19.79
N GLU A 150 -9.52 -30.90 -20.77
CA GLU A 150 -8.95 -32.20 -21.15
C GLU A 150 -7.50 -32.32 -20.67
N LEU A 151 -7.17 -33.42 -20.01
CA LEU A 151 -5.80 -33.69 -19.55
C LEU A 151 -4.86 -33.77 -20.75
N LYS A 152 -3.88 -32.87 -20.81
CA LYS A 152 -2.89 -32.84 -21.89
C LYS A 152 -1.57 -33.47 -21.50
N GLN A 153 -1.14 -33.28 -20.26
CA GLN A 153 0.15 -33.78 -19.84
C GLN A 153 0.23 -34.05 -18.34
N THR A 154 0.86 -35.18 -17.99
CA THR A 154 1.26 -35.52 -16.64
C THR A 154 2.77 -35.52 -16.57
N LYS A 155 3.36 -34.78 -15.63
CA LYS A 155 4.80 -34.83 -15.33
C LYS A 155 4.99 -35.45 -13.96
N LYS A 156 5.70 -36.57 -13.89
CA LYS A 156 6.09 -37.20 -12.62
C LYS A 156 7.16 -36.35 -11.95
N MET A 157 7.03 -36.14 -10.64
CA MET A 157 8.05 -35.47 -9.85
C MET A 157 9.11 -36.48 -9.42
N GLU A 158 10.38 -36.11 -9.53
CA GLU A 158 11.48 -36.91 -8.99
C GLU A 158 11.41 -37.01 -7.46
N THR A 159 11.96 -38.08 -6.90
CA THR A 159 11.79 -38.47 -5.49
C THR A 159 12.26 -37.40 -4.48
N ASP A 160 13.22 -36.57 -4.86
CA ASP A 160 13.77 -35.48 -4.04
C ASP A 160 12.87 -34.24 -3.99
N LEU A 161 11.99 -34.04 -4.99
CA LEU A 161 11.04 -32.94 -5.07
C LEU A 161 9.82 -33.16 -4.14
N ILE A 162 9.57 -34.42 -3.77
CA ILE A 162 8.45 -34.85 -2.89
C ILE A 162 8.70 -34.48 -1.42
N ARG A 163 9.96 -34.27 -1.02
CA ARG A 163 10.31 -33.89 0.37
C ARG A 163 10.03 -32.42 0.69
N TYR A 164 9.41 -31.71 -0.24
CA TYR A 164 9.18 -30.29 -0.14
C TYR A 164 7.88 -29.98 0.59
N LYS A 165 8.00 -29.33 1.75
CA LYS A 165 6.84 -28.81 2.45
C LYS A 165 6.34 -27.57 1.69
N ARG A 166 5.26 -27.73 0.93
CA ARG A 166 4.47 -26.57 0.49
C ARG A 166 4.14 -25.76 1.74
N SER A 167 4.41 -24.47 1.68
CA SER A 167 4.18 -23.56 2.79
C SER A 167 3.35 -22.41 2.30
N VAL A 168 2.58 -21.87 3.23
CA VAL A 168 1.82 -20.65 3.04
C VAL A 168 2.78 -19.55 2.61
N ASN A 169 2.48 -18.95 1.46
CA ASN A 169 3.33 -17.94 0.83
C ASN A 169 3.40 -16.69 1.71
N SER A 170 4.60 -16.18 2.01
CA SER A 170 4.75 -14.92 2.75
C SER A 170 4.68 -13.68 1.84
N ASN A 171 4.78 -13.86 0.52
CA ASN A 171 4.57 -12.82 -0.47
C ASN A 171 3.13 -12.88 -0.99
N ASN A 172 2.51 -11.72 -1.20
CA ASN A 172 1.16 -11.62 -1.74
C ASN A 172 1.10 -12.13 -3.18
N MET A 173 0.04 -12.85 -3.54
CA MET A 173 -0.14 -13.34 -4.91
C MET A 173 -0.45 -12.20 -5.88
N CYS A 174 -0.04 -12.34 -7.14
CA CYS A 174 -0.30 -11.38 -8.20
C CYS A 174 -1.00 -12.02 -9.39
N ILE A 175 -1.85 -11.25 -10.10
CA ILE A 175 -2.46 -11.62 -11.39
C ILE A 175 -1.74 -10.87 -12.51
N GLY A 176 -1.44 -11.58 -13.60
CA GLY A 176 -0.86 -11.00 -14.82
C GLY A 176 0.59 -10.55 -14.71
N GLY A 177 1.26 -10.83 -13.59
CA GLY A 177 2.65 -10.50 -13.30
C GLY A 177 3.12 -11.14 -11.98
N ASP A 178 4.34 -10.80 -11.56
CA ASP A 178 4.86 -11.05 -10.21
C ASP A 178 5.96 -10.02 -9.87
N TYR A 179 6.68 -10.21 -8.75
CA TYR A 179 7.69 -9.26 -8.24
C TYR A 179 9.06 -9.38 -8.92
N CYS A 180 9.22 -10.22 -9.94
CA CYS A 180 10.46 -10.19 -10.70
C CYS A 180 10.50 -8.92 -11.56
N THR A 181 11.69 -8.34 -11.72
CA THR A 181 11.89 -7.09 -12.46
C THR A 181 12.15 -7.37 -13.95
N GLY A 182 11.65 -6.49 -14.82
CA GLY A 182 11.89 -6.50 -16.27
C GLY A 182 10.63 -6.61 -17.14
N GLN A 183 10.69 -6.06 -18.37
CA GLN A 183 9.54 -5.97 -19.29
C GLN A 183 8.96 -7.34 -19.75
N THR A 184 9.66 -8.45 -19.51
CA THR A 184 9.33 -9.78 -20.00
C THR A 184 8.41 -10.60 -19.09
N LEU A 185 7.89 -10.03 -18.00
CA LEU A 185 7.19 -10.81 -16.97
C LEU A 185 5.67 -10.60 -16.95
N ALA A 186 5.18 -9.45 -17.41
CA ALA A 186 3.74 -9.24 -17.55
C ALA A 186 3.15 -10.16 -18.62
N PHE A 187 1.99 -10.76 -18.34
CA PHE A 187 1.31 -11.62 -19.31
C PHE A 187 0.96 -10.84 -20.58
N LYS A 188 1.41 -11.34 -21.72
CA LYS A 188 1.27 -10.63 -23.01
C LYS A 188 -0.11 -10.81 -23.67
N GLY A 189 -0.99 -11.60 -23.05
CA GLY A 189 -2.35 -11.85 -23.52
C GLY A 189 -3.42 -11.19 -22.65
N GLU A 190 -4.63 -11.70 -22.76
CA GLU A 190 -5.76 -11.33 -21.91
C GLU A 190 -6.06 -12.45 -20.91
N ILE A 191 -6.41 -12.11 -19.67
CA ILE A 191 -6.92 -13.05 -18.67
C ILE A 191 -8.40 -12.72 -18.44
N LEU A 192 -9.29 -13.69 -18.64
CA LEU A 192 -10.73 -13.56 -18.41
C LEU A 192 -11.10 -13.93 -16.98
N SER A 193 -10.45 -14.94 -16.41
CA SER A 193 -10.69 -15.35 -15.03
C SER A 193 -9.49 -16.09 -14.45
N VAL A 194 -9.44 -16.11 -13.11
CA VAL A 194 -8.49 -16.92 -12.33
C VAL A 194 -9.24 -17.54 -11.16
N ALA A 195 -9.08 -18.84 -10.94
CA ALA A 195 -9.57 -19.54 -9.76
C ALA A 195 -8.45 -20.36 -9.14
N VAL A 196 -8.40 -20.41 -7.81
CA VAL A 196 -7.33 -21.06 -7.06
C VAL A 196 -7.95 -21.92 -5.97
N PHE A 197 -7.50 -23.16 -5.85
CA PHE A 197 -8.05 -24.14 -4.92
C PHE A 197 -6.95 -24.75 -4.02
N SER A 198 -7.32 -25.13 -2.80
CA SER A 198 -6.46 -25.78 -1.82
C SER A 198 -6.40 -27.31 -1.95
N ASP A 199 -7.12 -27.88 -2.90
CA ASP A 199 -7.23 -29.32 -3.14
C ASP A 199 -6.88 -29.73 -4.59
N VAL A 200 -6.80 -31.04 -4.79
CA VAL A 200 -6.51 -31.67 -6.10
C VAL A 200 -7.84 -31.80 -6.85
N ARG A 201 -8.15 -30.83 -7.74
CA ARG A 201 -9.37 -30.87 -8.56
C ARG A 201 -9.33 -32.06 -9.52
N THR A 202 -10.45 -32.75 -9.65
CA THR A 202 -10.64 -33.87 -10.58
C THR A 202 -10.86 -33.39 -12.01
N ALA A 203 -10.73 -34.28 -13.00
CA ALA A 203 -10.95 -33.93 -14.40
C ALA A 203 -12.40 -33.46 -14.67
N ASP A 204 -13.39 -34.07 -14.02
CA ASP A 204 -14.80 -33.70 -14.18
C ASP A 204 -15.09 -32.32 -13.57
N GLU A 205 -14.46 -32.02 -12.43
CA GLU A 205 -14.50 -30.72 -11.77
C GLU A 205 -13.90 -29.61 -12.63
N ILE A 206 -12.67 -29.80 -13.12
CA ILE A 206 -11.99 -28.86 -14.02
C ILE A 206 -12.84 -28.59 -15.27
N LYS A 207 -13.48 -29.62 -15.80
CA LYS A 207 -14.36 -29.50 -16.98
C LYS A 207 -15.66 -28.75 -16.67
N ALA A 208 -16.19 -28.86 -15.45
CA ALA A 208 -17.34 -28.08 -15.00
C ALA A 208 -16.96 -26.60 -14.76
N ASP A 209 -15.81 -26.38 -14.12
CA ASP A 209 -15.26 -25.07 -13.74
C ASP A 209 -15.02 -24.16 -14.97
N MET A 210 -14.79 -24.74 -16.15
CA MET A 210 -14.75 -24.00 -17.42
C MET A 210 -15.99 -23.14 -17.66
N LYS A 211 -17.16 -23.61 -17.24
CA LYS A 211 -18.44 -22.94 -17.47
C LYS A 211 -18.79 -22.02 -16.30
N SER A 212 -18.79 -22.57 -15.09
CA SER A 212 -19.09 -21.82 -13.87
C SER A 212 -18.45 -22.45 -12.64
N ILE A 213 -18.18 -21.62 -11.64
CA ILE A 213 -17.69 -22.05 -10.32
C ILE A 213 -18.65 -21.54 -9.25
N SER A 214 -19.11 -22.43 -8.37
CA SER A 214 -19.83 -22.02 -7.16
C SER A 214 -18.84 -21.41 -6.15
N LEU A 215 -19.17 -20.25 -5.58
CA LEU A 215 -18.36 -19.64 -4.52
C LEU A 215 -18.38 -20.44 -3.21
N ASP A 216 -19.33 -21.37 -3.07
CA ASP A 216 -19.42 -22.31 -1.94
C ASP A 216 -18.66 -23.62 -2.20
N THR A 217 -17.94 -23.74 -3.33
CA THR A 217 -17.12 -24.92 -3.63
C THR A 217 -16.06 -25.12 -2.56
N ASP A 218 -16.06 -26.31 -1.95
CA ASP A 218 -15.05 -26.71 -0.98
C ASP A 218 -13.64 -26.58 -1.59
N GLY A 219 -12.71 -26.04 -0.81
CA GLY A 219 -11.33 -25.83 -1.25
C GLY A 219 -11.10 -24.58 -2.10
N LEU A 220 -12.13 -23.82 -2.49
CA LEU A 220 -11.95 -22.56 -3.23
C LEU A 220 -11.25 -21.49 -2.34
N ILE A 221 -10.02 -21.14 -2.73
CA ILE A 221 -9.21 -20.12 -2.04
C ILE A 221 -9.60 -18.73 -2.52
N SER A 222 -9.67 -18.53 -3.84
CA SER A 222 -9.99 -17.23 -4.46
C SER A 222 -10.53 -17.42 -5.87
N CYS A 223 -11.42 -16.53 -6.30
CA CYS A 223 -12.00 -16.54 -7.65
C CYS A 223 -12.15 -15.10 -8.18
N TYR A 224 -11.66 -14.86 -9.39
CA TYR A 224 -11.69 -13.56 -10.04
C TYR A 224 -12.36 -13.67 -11.41
N ASP A 225 -13.44 -12.90 -11.62
CA ASP A 225 -13.97 -12.60 -12.96
C ASP A 225 -13.38 -11.28 -13.45
N LEU A 226 -12.60 -11.35 -14.53
CA LEU A 226 -11.87 -10.24 -15.15
C LEU A 226 -12.48 -9.83 -16.50
N ALA A 227 -13.64 -10.40 -16.87
CA ALA A 227 -14.29 -10.12 -18.13
C ALA A 227 -14.71 -8.63 -18.23
N GLY A 228 -14.19 -7.95 -19.25
CA GLY A 228 -14.43 -6.51 -19.49
C GLY A 228 -13.65 -5.57 -18.56
N LYS A 229 -12.84 -6.08 -17.62
CA LYS A 229 -12.15 -5.30 -16.58
C LYS A 229 -10.77 -4.79 -17.01
N ASN A 230 -10.61 -4.40 -18.27
CA ASN A 230 -9.33 -3.92 -18.77
C ASN A 230 -9.05 -2.49 -18.26
N GLY A 231 -7.95 -2.31 -17.52
CA GLY A 231 -7.56 -1.01 -16.96
C GLY A 231 -8.21 -0.68 -15.61
N GLU A 232 -8.88 -1.63 -14.96
CA GLU A 232 -9.38 -1.44 -13.60
C GLU A 232 -8.22 -1.26 -12.60
N THR A 233 -8.46 -0.54 -11.51
CA THR A 233 -7.44 -0.32 -10.47
C THR A 233 -7.44 -1.42 -9.39
N TYR A 234 -8.49 -2.25 -9.36
CA TYR A 234 -8.57 -3.42 -8.49
C TYR A 234 -9.37 -4.56 -9.14
N PHE A 235 -9.09 -5.79 -8.72
CA PHE A 235 -9.92 -6.95 -9.01
C PHE A 235 -10.45 -7.54 -7.71
N GLU A 236 -11.76 -7.49 -7.55
CA GLU A 236 -12.45 -8.13 -6.44
C GLU A 236 -12.26 -9.66 -6.52
N ASP A 237 -11.80 -10.24 -5.41
CA ASP A 237 -11.92 -11.67 -5.19
C ASP A 237 -13.36 -11.95 -4.78
N LEU A 238 -14.09 -12.71 -5.58
CA LEU A 238 -15.50 -12.99 -5.39
C LEU A 238 -15.76 -13.83 -4.13
N THR A 239 -14.73 -14.49 -3.58
CA THR A 239 -14.81 -15.14 -2.26
C THR A 239 -14.70 -14.15 -1.09
N GLY A 240 -14.33 -12.90 -1.36
CA GLY A 240 -14.15 -11.81 -0.39
C GLY A 240 -12.83 -11.89 0.39
N LYS A 241 -11.91 -12.79 0.04
CA LYS A 241 -10.72 -13.05 0.85
C LYS A 241 -9.49 -12.23 0.41
N TYR A 242 -9.22 -12.09 -0.89
CA TYR A 242 -7.94 -11.64 -1.43
C TYR A 242 -8.04 -10.62 -2.58
N THR A 243 -8.81 -9.53 -2.39
CA THR A 243 -8.87 -8.44 -3.39
C THR A 243 -7.48 -8.02 -3.87
N MET A 244 -7.34 -7.93 -5.19
CA MET A 244 -6.11 -7.54 -5.87
C MET A 244 -6.15 -6.04 -6.14
N ALA A 245 -5.10 -5.31 -5.76
CA ALA A 245 -4.95 -3.90 -6.07
C ALA A 245 -3.79 -3.71 -7.06
N ASN A 246 -3.97 -2.82 -8.03
CA ASN A 246 -2.90 -2.44 -8.95
C ASN A 246 -1.91 -1.54 -8.22
N ASN A 247 -0.77 -2.11 -7.85
CA ASN A 247 0.25 -1.43 -7.07
C ASN A 247 1.29 -0.72 -7.95
N ARG A 248 1.05 -0.49 -9.26
CA ARG A 248 2.04 0.16 -10.15
C ARG A 248 1.54 1.15 -11.24
N THR A 249 0.26 1.38 -11.52
CA THR A 249 -0.12 2.24 -12.67
C THR A 249 -0.56 3.66 -12.34
N SER A 250 0.03 4.62 -13.07
CA SER A 250 -0.45 5.90 -13.64
C SER A 250 -1.69 6.66 -13.10
N ASP A 251 -2.68 6.03 -12.49
CA ASP A 251 -3.88 6.70 -11.95
C ASP A 251 -3.64 7.32 -10.56
N ASP A 252 -2.50 6.99 -9.96
CA ASP A 252 -1.99 7.65 -8.76
C ASP A 252 -1.40 9.03 -9.04
N TRP A 253 -1.56 9.60 -10.24
CA TRP A 253 -1.03 10.92 -10.59
C TRP A 253 -2.11 11.88 -11.08
N LEU A 254 -2.21 13.03 -10.42
CA LEU A 254 -3.03 14.16 -10.82
C LEU A 254 -2.12 15.25 -11.39
N SER A 255 -2.27 15.57 -12.69
CA SER A 255 -1.53 16.69 -13.30
C SER A 255 -1.70 17.97 -12.47
N ALA A 256 -0.59 18.67 -12.25
CA ALA A 256 -0.58 19.95 -11.54
C ALA A 256 -0.92 21.14 -12.45
N ASP A 257 -1.19 20.91 -13.74
CA ASP A 257 -1.56 21.98 -14.67
C ASP A 257 -2.87 22.66 -14.24
N GLY A 258 -2.77 23.96 -13.98
CA GLY A 258 -3.88 24.77 -13.50
C GLY A 258 -4.23 24.57 -12.01
N ILE A 259 -3.47 23.75 -11.28
CA ILE A 259 -3.60 23.61 -9.82
C ILE A 259 -2.70 24.65 -9.16
N GLU A 260 -3.31 25.65 -8.55
CA GLU A 260 -2.59 26.64 -7.75
C GLU A 260 -2.25 26.09 -6.35
N PRO A 261 -1.23 26.67 -5.68
CA PRO A 261 -1.03 26.46 -4.25
C PRO A 261 -2.34 26.73 -3.47
N PRO A 262 -2.47 26.24 -2.23
CA PRO A 262 -3.66 26.49 -1.41
C PRO A 262 -3.97 27.99 -1.36
N LYS A 263 -5.23 28.43 -1.27
CA LYS A 263 -5.52 29.89 -1.30
C LYS A 263 -5.09 30.61 -0.02
N ASP A 264 -5.08 29.92 1.12
CA ASP A 264 -4.94 30.52 2.45
C ASP A 264 -3.60 30.22 3.16
N PHE A 265 -2.59 29.74 2.43
CA PHE A 265 -1.25 29.51 2.99
C PHE A 265 -0.39 30.78 3.06
N ALA A 266 0.38 30.89 4.13
CA ALA A 266 1.30 31.99 4.36
C ALA A 266 2.74 31.67 3.93
N TYR A 267 3.19 30.42 4.11
CA TYR A 267 4.52 29.94 3.76
C TYR A 267 4.51 28.42 3.58
N SER A 268 5.59 27.85 3.05
CA SER A 268 5.75 26.40 3.00
C SER A 268 7.14 25.90 3.35
N ILE A 269 7.19 24.63 3.73
CA ILE A 269 8.40 23.83 3.93
C ILE A 269 8.35 22.67 2.94
N ALA A 270 9.42 22.47 2.18
CA ALA A 270 9.57 21.31 1.30
C ALA A 270 10.31 20.19 2.03
N VAL A 271 9.91 18.94 1.82
CA VAL A 271 10.48 17.76 2.47
C VAL A 271 10.94 16.76 1.41
N LEU A 272 12.23 16.44 1.45
CA LEU A 272 12.89 15.45 0.60
C LEU A 272 13.27 14.24 1.46
N GLY A 273 12.56 13.12 1.28
CA GLY A 273 12.90 11.85 1.92
C GLY A 273 13.62 10.92 0.96
N ASP A 274 14.54 10.10 1.48
CA ASP A 274 15.07 8.90 0.80
C ASP A 274 15.30 9.09 -0.71
N THR A 275 16.24 9.97 -1.06
CA THR A 275 16.54 10.33 -2.45
C THR A 275 17.59 9.41 -3.10
N GLN A 276 18.03 8.38 -2.38
CA GLN A 276 19.16 7.51 -2.72
C GLN A 276 19.00 6.80 -4.06
N ILE A 277 17.77 6.41 -4.42
CA ILE A 277 17.53 5.77 -5.71
C ILE A 277 17.77 6.74 -6.86
N VAL A 278 17.37 8.02 -6.73
CA VAL A 278 17.66 9.04 -7.76
C VAL A 278 19.16 9.30 -7.84
N SER A 279 19.82 9.52 -6.70
CA SER A 279 21.24 9.87 -6.70
C SER A 279 22.14 8.78 -7.29
N ALA A 280 21.78 7.51 -7.12
CA ALA A 280 22.58 6.37 -7.59
C ALA A 280 22.23 5.86 -8.99
N TYR A 281 20.96 5.91 -9.40
CA TYR A 281 20.51 5.30 -10.66
C TYR A 281 20.00 6.31 -11.68
N PHE A 282 19.71 7.53 -11.26
CA PHE A 282 19.22 8.63 -12.09
C PHE A 282 20.04 9.89 -11.78
N GLU A 283 21.37 9.74 -11.72
CA GLU A 283 22.29 10.81 -11.31
C GLU A 283 22.09 12.11 -12.11
N ASN A 284 21.75 11.98 -13.40
CA ASN A 284 21.48 13.10 -14.29
C ASN A 284 20.14 13.79 -14.01
N ASP A 285 19.23 13.17 -13.27
CA ASP A 285 17.90 13.71 -12.94
C ASP A 285 17.86 14.31 -11.53
N TYR A 286 18.87 14.07 -10.68
CA TYR A 286 18.91 14.57 -9.29
C TYR A 286 18.77 16.11 -9.19
N HIS A 287 19.26 16.84 -10.19
CA HIS A 287 19.14 18.29 -10.28
C HIS A 287 17.68 18.78 -10.35
N LEU A 288 16.74 17.96 -10.82
CA LEU A 288 15.34 18.33 -11.03
C LEU A 288 14.62 18.69 -9.73
N TYR A 289 14.98 18.07 -8.60
CA TYR A 289 14.50 18.49 -7.28
C TYR A 289 14.79 19.97 -7.04
N PHE A 290 16.01 20.38 -7.33
CA PHE A 290 16.54 21.70 -6.98
C PHE A 290 16.15 22.77 -8.00
N ASP A 291 16.07 22.40 -9.28
CA ASP A 291 15.48 23.25 -10.32
C ASP A 291 14.05 23.63 -9.92
N TRP A 292 13.22 22.63 -9.60
CA TRP A 292 11.84 22.88 -9.22
C TRP A 292 11.76 23.76 -7.96
N LEU A 293 12.53 23.45 -6.90
CA LEU A 293 12.54 24.24 -5.67
C LEU A 293 12.90 25.71 -5.91
N LEU A 294 13.91 25.96 -6.74
CA LEU A 294 14.38 27.32 -7.04
C LEU A 294 13.38 28.08 -7.93
N GLU A 295 12.84 27.42 -8.95
CA GLU A 295 11.86 28.01 -9.88
C GLU A 295 10.51 28.30 -9.20
N ASN A 296 10.12 27.46 -8.23
CA ASN A 296 8.82 27.53 -7.57
C ASN A 296 8.88 28.18 -6.18
N LYS A 297 10.06 28.63 -5.74
CA LYS A 297 10.26 29.25 -4.42
C LYS A 297 9.23 30.34 -4.13
N GLU A 298 9.09 31.31 -5.03
CA GLU A 298 8.21 32.47 -4.80
C GLU A 298 6.72 32.10 -4.93
N LYS A 299 6.35 31.29 -5.94
CA LYS A 299 4.97 30.83 -6.14
C LYS A 299 4.47 30.03 -4.93
N HIS A 300 5.31 29.17 -4.37
CA HIS A 300 4.96 28.29 -3.25
C HIS A 300 5.46 28.82 -1.90
N LYS A 301 6.04 30.02 -1.85
CA LYS A 301 6.61 30.64 -0.64
C LYS A 301 7.47 29.67 0.18
N ILE A 302 8.39 28.98 -0.52
CA ILE A 302 9.26 27.96 0.06
C ILE A 302 10.33 28.66 0.87
N GLU A 303 10.29 28.47 2.18
CA GLU A 303 11.21 29.13 3.12
C GLU A 303 12.28 28.16 3.66
N HIS A 304 11.98 26.84 3.65
CA HIS A 304 12.89 25.83 4.19
C HIS A 304 12.77 24.47 3.48
N VAL A 305 13.87 23.72 3.41
CA VAL A 305 13.93 22.34 2.91
C VAL A 305 14.42 21.38 3.99
N LEU A 306 13.63 20.35 4.31
CA LEU A 306 14.02 19.26 5.21
C LEU A 306 14.46 18.06 4.37
N ASN A 307 15.70 17.58 4.53
CA ASN A 307 16.12 16.28 4.04
C ASN A 307 16.08 15.24 5.16
N LEU A 308 15.48 14.07 4.91
CA LEU A 308 15.26 13.03 5.92
C LEU A 308 16.28 11.88 5.89
N GLY A 309 17.39 12.03 5.18
CA GLY A 309 18.48 11.05 5.08
C GLY A 309 18.36 10.16 3.85
N ASP A 310 19.35 9.28 3.70
CA ASP A 310 19.55 8.46 2.51
C ASP A 310 19.61 9.34 1.26
N MET A 311 20.55 10.27 1.28
CA MET A 311 20.88 11.11 0.12
C MET A 311 21.66 10.30 -0.91
N THR A 312 22.46 9.35 -0.45
CA THR A 312 23.27 8.43 -1.26
C THR A 312 22.77 7.00 -1.11
N ASN A 313 22.99 6.13 -2.09
CA ASN A 313 22.59 4.72 -2.03
C ASN A 313 23.74 3.81 -1.64
N PHE A 314 24.94 4.15 -2.11
CA PHE A 314 26.14 3.32 -1.97
C PHE A 314 27.28 4.05 -1.26
N ASN A 315 27.00 5.22 -0.67
CA ASN A 315 27.99 6.10 -0.03
C ASN A 315 29.20 6.38 -0.95
N LYS A 316 28.97 6.51 -2.27
CA LYS A 316 30.02 6.75 -3.27
C LYS A 316 30.37 8.23 -3.36
N ASP A 317 31.64 8.54 -3.62
CA ASP A 317 32.09 9.93 -3.80
C ASP A 317 31.30 10.62 -4.93
N SER A 318 31.00 9.94 -6.03
CA SER A 318 30.20 10.51 -7.14
C SER A 318 28.78 10.88 -6.73
N GLU A 319 28.13 10.08 -5.87
CA GLU A 319 26.79 10.38 -5.35
C GLU A 319 26.86 11.61 -4.44
N TRP A 320 27.82 11.65 -3.52
CA TRP A 320 28.01 12.79 -2.63
C TRP A 320 28.40 14.08 -3.35
N GLU A 321 29.24 14.01 -4.38
CA GLU A 321 29.60 15.15 -5.23
C GLU A 321 28.35 15.73 -5.89
N ASN A 322 27.47 14.89 -6.42
CA ASN A 322 26.21 15.31 -7.03
C ASN A 322 25.25 15.89 -5.99
N VAL A 323 25.00 15.18 -4.88
CA VAL A 323 24.17 15.65 -3.76
C VAL A 323 24.63 17.00 -3.26
N ARG A 324 25.93 17.15 -2.98
CA ARG A 324 26.53 18.40 -2.50
C ARG A 324 26.35 19.52 -3.52
N LYS A 325 26.68 19.27 -4.78
CA LYS A 325 26.55 20.24 -5.87
C LYS A 325 25.16 20.84 -5.91
N GLU A 326 24.13 20.01 -5.81
CA GLU A 326 22.75 20.48 -5.93
C GLU A 326 22.24 21.19 -4.67
N TYR A 327 22.49 20.66 -3.46
CA TYR A 327 22.15 21.36 -2.21
C TYR A 327 22.81 22.74 -2.11
N PHE A 328 24.04 22.87 -2.62
CA PHE A 328 24.77 24.12 -2.60
C PHE A 328 24.13 25.24 -3.39
N ARG A 329 23.28 24.91 -4.37
CA ARG A 329 22.53 25.89 -5.16
C ARG A 329 21.50 26.62 -4.31
N LEU A 330 21.05 26.03 -3.20
CA LEU A 330 20.10 26.64 -2.27
C LEU A 330 20.76 27.68 -1.35
N ASN A 331 22.09 27.68 -1.22
CA ASN A 331 22.80 28.55 -0.27
C ASN A 331 22.51 30.03 -0.50
N GLY A 332 21.98 30.70 0.53
CA GLY A 332 21.59 32.10 0.47
C GLY A 332 20.26 32.37 -0.24
N ILE A 333 19.53 31.32 -0.64
CA ILE A 333 18.25 31.39 -1.35
C ILE A 333 17.14 30.68 -0.56
N ILE A 334 17.33 29.40 -0.22
CA ILE A 334 16.39 28.60 0.60
C ILE A 334 17.21 27.88 1.68
N ASP A 335 16.82 28.00 2.95
CA ASP A 335 17.51 27.31 4.03
C ASP A 335 17.20 25.81 4.05
N TYR A 336 18.10 24.99 4.57
CA TYR A 336 17.91 23.54 4.62
C TYR A 336 18.62 22.84 5.78
N THR A 337 18.01 21.75 6.25
CA THR A 337 18.59 20.80 7.22
C THR A 337 18.73 19.41 6.62
N LEU A 338 19.79 18.69 7.02
CA LEU A 338 20.12 17.38 6.49
C LEU A 338 20.21 16.34 7.61
N VAL A 339 19.40 15.29 7.51
CA VAL A 339 19.55 14.08 8.32
C VAL A 339 20.51 13.12 7.62
N ARG A 340 21.26 12.32 8.38
CA ARG A 340 22.04 11.20 7.84
C ARG A 340 21.23 9.90 7.91
N GLY A 341 21.13 9.20 6.79
CA GLY A 341 20.47 7.90 6.70
C GLY A 341 21.42 6.72 6.86
N ASP A 342 20.92 5.50 6.64
CA ASP A 342 21.73 4.29 6.73
C ASP A 342 22.50 3.95 5.45
N HIS A 343 22.03 4.39 4.29
CA HIS A 343 22.79 4.30 3.05
C HIS A 343 23.91 5.34 2.95
N ASP A 344 23.81 6.44 3.73
CA ASP A 344 24.83 7.49 3.82
C ASP A 344 26.09 7.08 4.60
N ILE A 345 26.14 5.86 5.14
CA ILE A 345 27.30 5.32 5.86
C ILE A 345 27.81 4.00 5.28
N LYS A 346 27.02 3.27 4.48
CA LYS A 346 27.39 1.97 3.91
C LYS A 346 28.24 2.14 2.66
N ASP A 347 29.53 1.80 2.71
CA ASP A 347 30.41 1.82 1.54
C ASP A 347 30.59 0.42 0.93
N ASP A 348 29.99 0.18 -0.24
CA ASP A 348 30.06 -1.08 -0.97
C ASP A 348 31.46 -1.37 -1.57
N ASN A 349 32.35 -0.39 -1.63
CA ASN A 349 33.72 -0.59 -2.13
C ASN A 349 34.71 -1.01 -1.04
N ILE A 350 34.32 -0.93 0.24
CA ILE A 350 35.16 -1.43 1.33
C ILE A 350 34.91 -2.92 1.42
N ALA A 351 35.90 -3.72 1.00
CA ALA A 351 35.90 -5.18 0.92
C ALA A 351 35.60 -5.93 2.25
N ASN A 352 35.19 -5.23 3.31
CA ASN A 352 34.82 -5.73 4.63
C ASN A 352 33.59 -5.04 5.22
N ASN A 353 32.61 -4.55 4.44
CA ASN A 353 31.37 -3.93 4.96
C ASN A 353 31.63 -2.93 6.12
N GLY A 354 32.65 -2.09 5.99
CA GLY A 354 32.94 -1.07 7.00
C GLY A 354 32.07 0.16 6.74
N ASP A 355 31.34 0.63 7.75
CA ASP A 355 30.61 1.90 7.64
C ASP A 355 31.62 3.07 7.57
N ASP A 356 31.64 3.82 6.46
CA ASP A 356 32.37 5.09 6.36
C ASP A 356 31.45 6.23 6.79
N THR A 357 31.42 6.46 8.11
CA THR A 357 30.59 7.48 8.75
C THR A 357 31.11 8.91 8.52
N LYS A 358 32.31 9.08 7.95
CA LYS A 358 33.00 10.37 7.81
C LYS A 358 32.77 11.07 6.48
N LYS A 359 32.24 10.36 5.47
CA LYS A 359 31.89 10.98 4.18
C LYS A 359 30.87 12.09 4.31
N TYR A 360 29.83 11.90 5.14
CA TYR A 360 28.87 12.97 5.44
C TYR A 360 29.60 14.25 5.89
N ASP A 361 30.53 14.17 6.86
CA ASP A 361 31.27 15.33 7.36
C ASP A 361 32.23 15.93 6.31
N ARG A 362 32.76 15.10 5.38
CA ARG A 362 33.61 15.56 4.26
C ARG A 362 32.83 16.40 3.26
N TYR A 363 31.59 16.00 2.97
CA TYR A 363 30.72 16.66 1.99
C TYR A 363 29.72 17.65 2.57
N PHE A 364 29.55 17.69 3.88
CA PHE A 364 28.73 18.67 4.60
C PHE A 364 29.41 18.99 5.94
N GLY A 365 30.49 19.77 5.86
CA GLY A 365 31.36 20.05 6.99
C GLY A 365 30.82 21.10 7.96
N VAL A 366 31.36 21.09 9.18
CA VAL A 366 31.03 22.04 10.26
C VAL A 366 31.21 23.49 9.82
N ASP A 367 32.34 23.85 9.23
CA ASP A 367 32.63 25.25 8.84
C ASP A 367 31.59 25.81 7.88
N GLU A 368 31.14 24.96 6.95
CA GLU A 368 30.10 25.32 6.01
C GLU A 368 28.74 25.39 6.68
N TYR A 369 28.40 24.42 7.54
CA TYR A 369 27.19 24.48 8.37
C TYR A 369 27.16 25.81 9.14
N LEU A 370 28.21 26.15 9.89
CA LEU A 370 28.36 27.40 10.63
C LEU A 370 28.30 28.66 9.74
N THR A 371 28.85 28.58 8.52
CA THR A 371 28.77 29.68 7.54
C THR A 371 27.36 29.87 6.99
N ARG A 372 26.60 28.77 6.81
CA ARG A 372 25.17 28.80 6.48
C ARG A 372 24.34 29.28 7.66
N LEU A 373 24.77 28.97 8.90
CA LEU A 373 24.04 29.35 10.09
C LEU A 373 23.82 30.86 10.12
N LYS A 374 24.85 31.72 10.16
CA LYS A 374 24.75 33.21 10.31
C LYS A 374 23.59 33.72 11.21
N GLN A 375 23.07 32.86 12.06
CA GLN A 375 21.88 32.95 12.88
C GLN A 375 22.40 32.57 14.27
N PRO A 376 22.39 33.50 15.23
CA PRO A 376 23.12 33.33 16.49
C PRO A 376 22.61 32.17 17.36
N ASP A 377 21.39 31.67 17.10
CA ASP A 377 20.69 30.73 17.96
C ASP A 377 20.58 29.30 17.37
N SER A 378 21.52 28.92 16.50
CA SER A 378 21.67 27.55 15.97
C SER A 378 22.93 26.88 16.51
N ASP A 379 22.87 25.58 16.81
CA ASP A 379 24.01 24.83 17.35
C ASP A 379 23.99 23.36 16.88
N TYR A 380 25.05 22.63 17.17
CA TYR A 380 25.15 21.21 16.91
C TYR A 380 25.77 20.47 18.10
N TYR A 381 25.54 19.18 18.19
CA TYR A 381 26.09 18.38 19.26
C TYR A 381 27.59 18.17 19.05
N LYS A 382 28.41 18.91 19.80
CA LYS A 382 29.89 18.86 19.71
C LYS A 382 30.52 17.61 20.34
N GLY A 383 29.73 16.63 20.75
CA GLY A 383 30.20 15.45 21.49
C GLY A 383 31.09 14.52 20.66
N ASP A 384 30.95 13.21 20.89
CA ASP A 384 31.96 12.16 20.66
C ASP A 384 32.75 12.19 19.33
N ASP A 385 32.21 12.73 18.23
CA ASP A 385 32.86 12.77 16.91
C ASP A 385 32.91 14.15 16.24
N GLY A 386 32.38 15.20 16.89
CA GLY A 386 32.34 16.58 16.38
C GLY A 386 31.48 16.81 15.12
N SER A 387 30.61 15.86 14.76
CA SER A 387 29.80 15.88 13.54
C SER A 387 28.54 16.76 13.67
N ILE A 388 28.08 17.34 12.56
CA ILE A 388 26.81 18.11 12.50
C ILE A 388 25.57 17.21 12.35
N THR A 389 25.74 15.89 12.32
CA THR A 389 24.65 14.90 12.17
C THR A 389 23.57 15.02 13.24
N ASN A 390 23.85 15.68 14.36
CA ASN A 390 22.88 16.06 15.37
C ASN A 390 22.94 17.57 15.58
N SER A 391 21.87 18.28 15.23
CA SER A 391 21.86 19.74 15.22
C SER A 391 20.49 20.33 15.55
N TYR A 392 20.46 21.61 15.90
CA TYR A 392 19.21 22.37 15.92
C TYR A 392 19.38 23.75 15.31
N ARG A 393 18.28 24.24 14.74
CA ARG A 393 18.17 25.56 14.11
C ARG A 393 17.01 26.30 14.76
N ALA A 394 17.29 27.39 15.48
CA ALA A 394 16.26 28.35 15.84
C ALA A 394 16.15 29.40 14.73
N ILE A 395 15.04 29.38 14.01
CA ILE A 395 14.82 30.22 12.82
C ILE A 395 13.39 30.75 12.77
N GLU A 396 13.18 31.81 12.00
CA GLU A 396 11.85 32.31 11.69
C GLU A 396 11.44 31.86 10.29
N ILE A 397 10.28 31.24 10.17
CA ILE A 397 9.71 30.77 8.90
C ILE A 397 8.30 31.37 8.79
N GLY A 398 8.07 32.20 7.77
CA GLY A 398 6.78 32.87 7.56
C GLY A 398 6.28 33.67 8.77
N GLY A 399 7.19 34.30 9.53
CA GLY A 399 6.86 35.07 10.74
C GLY A 399 6.72 34.26 12.03
N ASN A 400 6.82 32.92 11.96
CA ASN A 400 6.72 32.03 13.11
C ASN A 400 8.10 31.54 13.57
N LYS A 401 8.28 31.47 14.89
CA LYS A 401 9.52 30.97 15.49
C LYS A 401 9.53 29.45 15.52
N TYR A 402 10.50 28.85 14.85
CA TYR A 402 10.70 27.41 14.81
C TYR A 402 12.03 27.00 15.45
N LEU A 403 12.00 25.87 16.14
CA LEU A 403 13.19 25.11 16.47
C LEU A 403 13.16 23.81 15.65
N ILE A 404 13.95 23.75 14.59
CA ILE A 404 14.13 22.50 13.84
C ILE A 404 15.22 21.70 14.51
N VAL A 405 14.88 20.54 15.05
CA VAL A 405 15.82 19.61 15.70
C VAL A 405 16.08 18.45 14.75
N THR A 406 17.33 18.24 14.36
CA THR A 406 17.75 17.20 13.44
C THR A 406 18.59 16.18 14.19
N LEU A 407 18.15 14.93 14.25
CA LEU A 407 18.84 13.85 14.95
C LEU A 407 19.24 12.72 14.00
N ASP A 408 20.47 12.26 14.17
CA ASP A 408 21.00 11.06 13.52
C ASP A 408 20.15 9.84 13.89
N LYS A 409 20.02 8.89 12.96
CA LYS A 409 19.26 7.64 13.18
C LYS A 409 19.73 6.86 14.40
N ASN A 410 21.01 6.98 14.76
CA ASN A 410 21.65 6.29 15.87
C ASN A 410 21.94 7.24 17.05
N ALA A 411 21.20 8.34 17.19
CA ALA A 411 21.37 9.31 18.27
C ALA A 411 21.54 8.63 19.64
N SER A 412 22.66 8.92 20.30
CA SER A 412 23.01 8.33 21.59
C SER A 412 22.18 8.93 22.71
N LYS A 413 22.17 8.31 23.89
CA LYS A 413 21.49 8.89 25.08
C LYS A 413 21.99 10.30 25.41
N ASN A 414 23.28 10.59 25.18
CA ASN A 414 23.85 11.91 25.42
C ASN A 414 23.33 12.94 24.40
N VAL A 415 23.20 12.53 23.14
CA VAL A 415 22.56 13.35 22.09
C VAL A 415 21.11 13.64 22.46
N LEU A 416 20.35 12.63 22.89
CA LEU A 416 18.95 12.82 23.28
C LEU A 416 18.80 13.76 24.48
N ALA A 417 19.67 13.66 25.48
CA ALA A 417 19.68 14.57 26.62
C ALA A 417 20.08 16.01 26.23
N TRP A 418 21.01 16.16 25.28
CA TRP A 418 21.38 17.46 24.73
C TRP A 418 20.23 18.11 23.94
N ALA A 419 19.58 17.34 23.07
CA ALA A 419 18.43 17.81 22.30
C ALA A 419 17.27 18.19 23.23
N ASP A 420 17.04 17.40 24.29
CA ASP A 420 16.05 17.69 25.32
C ASP A 420 16.29 19.04 26.01
N ALA A 421 17.55 19.31 26.39
CA ALA A 421 17.96 20.57 26.98
C ALA A 421 17.81 21.74 25.98
N ALA A 422 18.13 21.51 24.70
CA ALA A 422 17.92 22.51 23.65
C ALA A 422 16.43 22.84 23.50
N MET A 423 15.56 21.86 23.35
CA MET A 423 14.10 22.06 23.26
C MET A 423 13.54 22.84 24.46
N SER A 424 14.01 22.56 25.67
CA SER A 424 13.62 23.30 26.88
C SER A 424 14.09 24.77 26.91
N LYS A 425 15.17 25.12 26.19
CA LYS A 425 15.66 26.50 26.10
C LYS A 425 14.78 27.39 25.21
N TYR A 426 14.00 26.80 24.31
CA TYR A 426 13.18 27.51 23.33
C TYR A 426 11.68 27.24 23.51
N PRO A 427 11.07 27.56 24.68
CA PRO A 427 9.67 27.20 24.98
C PRO A 427 8.63 27.93 24.12
N GLU A 428 9.01 29.05 23.50
CA GLU A 428 8.16 29.88 22.62
C GLU A 428 8.35 29.54 21.13
N HIS A 429 9.14 28.53 20.79
CA HIS A 429 9.35 28.09 19.41
C HIS A 429 8.52 26.84 19.14
N LYS A 430 7.90 26.75 17.97
CA LYS A 430 7.30 25.51 17.47
C LYS A 430 8.40 24.54 17.11
N ILE A 431 8.37 23.32 17.65
CA ILE A 431 9.43 22.34 17.43
C ILE A 431 9.03 21.36 16.33
N ILE A 432 9.90 21.25 15.32
CA ILE A 432 9.87 20.20 14.30
C ILE A 432 11.09 19.31 14.52
N LEU A 433 10.87 18.03 14.80
CA LEU A 433 11.91 17.02 14.95
C LEU A 433 12.06 16.22 13.66
N THR A 434 13.25 16.18 13.06
CA THR A 434 13.57 15.35 11.91
C THR A 434 14.58 14.27 12.26
N THR A 435 14.31 13.04 11.84
CA THR A 435 15.23 11.90 12.02
C THR A 435 14.98 10.85 10.94
N HIS A 436 15.95 10.01 10.61
CA HIS A 436 15.78 9.08 9.50
C HIS A 436 14.82 7.95 9.86
N CYS A 437 14.97 7.36 11.06
CA CYS A 437 14.20 6.18 11.48
C CYS A 437 13.28 6.51 12.66
N TYR A 438 11.96 6.62 12.43
CA TYR A 438 11.00 6.86 13.51
C TYR A 438 9.66 6.14 13.31
N LEU A 439 8.89 6.43 12.25
CA LEU A 439 7.62 5.74 11.98
C LEU A 439 7.84 4.45 11.18
N GLU A 440 7.04 3.43 11.50
CA GLU A 440 6.79 2.28 10.64
C GLU A 440 5.74 2.62 9.56
N ALA A 441 5.66 1.82 8.49
CA ALA A 441 4.65 1.99 7.43
C ALA A 441 3.20 1.89 7.94
N ASN A 442 2.99 1.27 9.11
CA ASN A 442 1.69 1.23 9.79
C ASN A 442 1.43 2.48 10.67
N GLY A 443 2.21 3.55 10.51
CA GLY A 443 2.03 4.79 11.25
C GLY A 443 2.30 4.71 12.75
N LYS A 444 2.88 3.61 13.26
CA LYS A 444 3.29 3.53 14.67
C LYS A 444 4.78 3.86 14.81
N PRO A 445 5.20 4.53 15.88
CA PRO A 445 6.62 4.66 16.18
C PRO A 445 7.25 3.28 16.32
N GLY A 446 8.37 3.03 15.62
CA GLY A 446 9.06 1.76 15.68
C GLY A 446 9.47 1.39 17.11
N THR A 447 9.50 0.08 17.38
CA THR A 447 9.83 -0.47 18.71
C THR A 447 11.11 -1.29 18.72
N ASP A 448 11.70 -1.55 17.55
CA ASP A 448 12.85 -2.43 17.43
C ASP A 448 14.19 -1.68 17.47
N ALA A 449 15.29 -2.44 17.36
CA ALA A 449 16.63 -1.88 17.46
C ALA A 449 17.00 -0.98 16.25
N THR A 450 16.31 -1.16 15.12
CA THR A 450 16.54 -0.47 13.85
C THR A 450 15.75 0.84 13.75
N VAL A 451 14.51 0.86 14.26
CA VAL A 451 13.63 2.04 14.26
C VAL A 451 13.22 2.33 15.70
N LYS A 452 13.94 3.24 16.36
CA LYS A 452 13.74 3.56 17.80
C LYS A 452 12.68 4.64 18.03
N GLY A 453 11.63 4.67 17.21
CA GLY A 453 10.60 5.72 17.25
C GLY A 453 9.95 5.89 18.62
N THR A 454 9.59 4.77 19.28
CA THR A 454 9.00 4.79 20.63
C THR A 454 9.94 5.39 21.67
N THR A 455 11.26 5.23 21.51
CA THR A 455 12.25 5.84 22.41
C THR A 455 12.26 7.36 22.24
N LEU A 456 12.31 7.84 21.00
CA LEU A 456 12.29 9.27 20.68
C LEU A 456 10.97 9.92 21.13
N PHE A 457 9.83 9.29 20.84
CA PHE A 457 8.53 9.78 21.27
C PHE A 457 8.46 9.93 22.79
N ASN A 458 8.82 8.88 23.55
CA ASN A 458 8.78 8.94 25.01
C ASN A 458 9.77 9.95 25.60
N GLN A 459 10.92 10.18 24.95
CA GLN A 459 11.89 11.18 25.37
C GLN A 459 11.33 12.60 25.22
N PHE A 460 10.68 12.90 24.10
CA PHE A 460 10.38 14.28 23.71
C PHE A 460 8.90 14.69 23.85
N LYS A 461 7.97 13.75 24.04
CA LYS A 461 6.53 14.05 24.20
C LYS A 461 6.17 14.97 25.37
N LYS A 462 7.11 15.22 26.28
CA LYS A 462 6.96 16.16 27.41
C LYS A 462 7.11 17.63 27.02
N HIS A 463 7.62 17.94 25.83
CA HIS A 463 7.75 19.32 25.36
C HIS A 463 6.41 19.78 24.78
N LYS A 464 5.77 20.75 25.43
CA LYS A 464 4.42 21.25 25.08
C LYS A 464 4.33 21.87 23.68
N ASN A 465 5.47 22.30 23.15
CA ASN A 465 5.67 22.97 21.87
C ASN A 465 6.26 22.04 20.81
N LEU A 466 6.30 20.72 21.06
CA LEU A 466 6.58 19.72 20.04
C LEU A 466 5.34 19.53 19.17
N GLU A 467 5.39 20.04 17.95
CA GLU A 467 4.26 20.04 17.01
C GLU A 467 4.35 18.89 16.01
N MET A 468 5.57 18.56 15.58
CA MET A 468 5.78 17.64 14.47
C MET A 468 7.05 16.80 14.60
N ILE A 469 6.96 15.53 14.23
CA ILE A 469 8.10 14.61 14.03
C ILE A 469 8.02 14.09 12.59
N ILE A 470 9.08 14.23 11.80
CA ILE A 470 9.12 13.82 10.39
C ILE A 470 10.28 12.83 10.17
N SER A 471 10.00 11.71 9.51
CA SER A 471 11.01 10.69 9.21
C SER A 471 10.91 10.07 7.84
N GLY A 472 11.99 9.39 7.42
CA GLY A 472 12.09 8.60 6.20
C GLY A 472 12.27 7.11 6.51
N HIS A 473 13.20 6.45 5.82
CA HIS A 473 13.67 5.07 6.04
C HIS A 473 12.66 3.96 5.71
N MET A 474 11.46 4.01 6.32
CA MET A 474 10.45 2.98 6.14
C MET A 474 9.68 3.20 4.84
N TYR A 475 9.62 2.16 4.01
CA TYR A 475 8.92 2.22 2.73
C TYR A 475 7.41 2.40 2.96
N ALA A 476 6.83 3.40 2.30
CA ALA A 476 5.40 3.61 2.21
C ALA A 476 5.02 4.01 0.78
N TYR A 477 3.79 3.69 0.36
CA TYR A 477 3.31 4.09 -0.97
C TYR A 477 2.93 5.57 -1.05
N GLY A 478 3.02 6.35 0.03
CA GLY A 478 2.70 7.77 0.09
C GLY A 478 3.19 8.39 1.40
N VAL A 479 2.73 9.60 1.73
CA VAL A 479 3.00 10.19 3.05
C VAL A 479 2.11 9.50 4.09
N VAL A 480 2.72 8.86 5.09
CA VAL A 480 1.97 8.35 6.25
C VAL A 480 1.88 9.45 7.28
N TRP A 481 0.67 9.71 7.78
CA TRP A 481 0.46 10.65 8.88
C TRP A 481 -0.28 9.98 10.03
N THR A 482 0.21 10.24 11.24
CA THR A 482 -0.48 9.91 12.48
C THR A 482 -0.34 11.06 13.47
N LYS A 483 -1.10 11.00 14.56
CA LYS A 483 -0.96 11.92 15.69
C LYS A 483 -1.01 11.18 17.00
N GLN A 484 -0.28 11.68 17.99
CA GLN A 484 -0.35 11.19 19.36
C GLN A 484 -0.31 12.37 20.33
N GLU A 485 -0.96 12.21 21.47
CA GLU A 485 -0.98 13.23 22.51
C GLU A 485 0.35 13.27 23.26
N GLY A 486 0.88 14.48 23.45
CA GLY A 486 2.01 14.76 24.33
C GLY A 486 1.61 14.70 25.80
N THR A 487 2.60 14.75 26.70
CA THR A 487 2.34 14.70 28.16
C THR A 487 1.56 15.91 28.68
N ASN A 488 1.55 17.02 27.92
CA ASN A 488 0.83 18.25 28.28
C ASN A 488 -0.48 18.43 27.50
N GLY A 489 -0.96 17.38 26.81
CA GLY A 489 -2.18 17.46 26.00
C GLY A 489 -2.00 18.09 24.62
N ASN A 490 -0.78 18.51 24.25
CA ASN A 490 -0.48 18.99 22.90
C ASN A 490 -0.55 17.85 21.88
N VAL A 491 -0.96 18.14 20.66
CA VAL A 491 -1.02 17.15 19.56
C VAL A 491 0.34 17.10 18.87
N ILE A 492 0.97 15.92 18.86
CA ILE A 492 2.23 15.69 18.15
C ILE A 492 1.92 14.99 16.82
N ASN A 493 2.02 15.74 15.73
CA ASN A 493 1.88 15.23 14.37
C ASN A 493 3.13 14.44 13.97
N GLN A 494 2.94 13.32 13.28
CA GLN A 494 4.04 12.44 12.91
C GLN A 494 3.90 12.07 11.45
N LEU A 495 4.95 12.29 10.66
CA LEU A 495 4.95 12.06 9.23
C LEU A 495 6.07 11.09 8.83
N LEU A 496 5.74 10.16 7.93
CA LEU A 496 6.69 9.35 7.19
C LEU A 496 6.68 9.80 5.73
N VAL A 497 7.81 10.31 5.25
CA VAL A 497 7.99 10.70 3.85
C VAL A 497 9.15 9.87 3.29
N ASN A 498 8.81 8.83 2.54
CA ASN A 498 9.78 7.98 1.85
C ASN A 498 9.26 7.67 0.43
N PRO A 499 9.81 8.31 -0.61
CA PRO A 499 9.37 8.13 -1.99
C PRO A 499 9.91 6.88 -2.67
N GLN A 500 10.66 5.99 -2.03
CA GLN A 500 11.31 4.85 -2.71
C GLN A 500 10.36 4.02 -3.61
N GLY A 501 9.06 4.00 -3.34
CA GLY A 501 8.04 3.35 -4.17
C GLY A 501 7.58 4.15 -5.40
N GLN A 502 7.79 5.45 -5.38
CA GLN A 502 7.41 6.42 -6.41
C GLN A 502 8.64 6.99 -7.13
N THR A 503 9.87 6.73 -6.68
CA THR A 503 11.09 7.44 -7.12
C THR A 503 11.34 7.42 -8.62
N PHE A 504 10.79 6.46 -9.35
CA PHE A 504 10.89 6.40 -10.80
C PHE A 504 9.65 5.76 -11.42
N ASP A 505 9.37 6.14 -12.66
CA ASP A 505 8.32 5.55 -13.48
C ASP A 505 8.85 5.18 -14.88
N ALA A 506 7.96 5.04 -15.86
CA ALA A 506 8.34 4.74 -17.23
C ALA A 506 9.19 5.84 -17.91
N ASN A 507 9.13 7.06 -17.40
CA ASN A 507 9.69 8.27 -18.00
C ASN A 507 10.98 8.74 -17.33
N GLY A 508 11.33 8.26 -16.14
CA GLY A 508 12.57 8.65 -15.43
C GLY A 508 12.37 8.76 -13.93
N ALA A 509 13.29 9.46 -13.25
CA ALA A 509 13.12 9.76 -11.83
C ALA A 509 11.99 10.76 -11.62
N THR A 510 10.99 10.42 -10.80
CA THR A 510 9.84 11.30 -10.53
C THR A 510 10.21 12.50 -9.66
N CYS A 511 11.30 12.42 -8.90
CA CYS A 511 11.78 13.48 -8.02
C CYS A 511 10.70 14.00 -7.05
N MET A 512 10.26 13.14 -6.13
CA MET A 512 9.16 13.40 -5.19
C MET A 512 9.48 14.36 -4.05
N ILE A 513 8.61 15.36 -3.86
CA ILE A 513 8.70 16.40 -2.84
C ILE A 513 7.39 16.42 -2.05
N ALA A 514 7.46 16.28 -0.73
CA ALA A 514 6.31 16.57 0.14
C ALA A 514 6.31 18.06 0.52
N MET A 515 5.31 18.80 0.07
CA MET A 515 5.11 20.21 0.33
C MET A 515 4.18 20.40 1.53
N LEU A 516 4.65 21.07 2.58
CA LEU A 516 3.87 21.41 3.76
C LEU A 516 3.53 22.91 3.69
N TYR A 517 2.28 23.25 3.38
CA TYR A 517 1.79 24.62 3.30
C TYR A 517 1.14 25.03 4.61
N PHE A 518 1.67 26.05 5.26
CA PHE A 518 1.25 26.48 6.58
C PHE A 518 0.31 27.68 6.53
N SER A 519 -0.66 27.74 7.44
CA SER A 519 -1.41 28.97 7.76
C SER A 519 -0.48 30.05 8.33
N ALA A 520 -0.97 31.30 8.42
CA ALA A 520 -0.17 32.43 8.90
C ALA A 520 0.36 32.28 10.32
N ASP A 521 -0.40 31.65 11.20
CA ASP A 521 0.00 31.30 12.56
C ASP A 521 0.75 29.95 12.63
N GLY A 522 0.87 29.22 11.52
CA GLY A 522 1.58 27.95 11.42
C GLY A 522 0.91 26.79 12.16
N THR A 523 -0.40 26.85 12.38
CA THR A 523 -1.19 25.84 13.10
C THR A 523 -1.86 24.84 12.15
N ASP A 524 -2.31 25.30 10.99
CA ASP A 524 -2.84 24.43 9.95
C ASP A 524 -1.78 24.15 8.88
N VAL A 525 -1.66 22.89 8.50
CA VAL A 525 -0.69 22.41 7.52
C VAL A 525 -1.41 21.61 6.45
N GLU A 526 -1.43 22.10 5.22
CA GLU A 526 -1.84 21.33 4.06
C GLU A 526 -0.62 20.61 3.46
N VAL A 527 -0.64 19.28 3.42
CA VAL A 527 0.46 18.47 2.90
C VAL A 527 0.11 18.01 1.48
N ARG A 528 0.94 18.35 0.50
CA ARG A 528 0.82 17.85 -0.88
C ARG A 528 2.04 17.06 -1.31
N TYR A 529 1.84 15.88 -1.88
CA TYR A 529 2.94 15.03 -2.37
C TYR A 529 3.08 15.16 -3.88
N TYR A 530 4.22 15.67 -4.34
CA TYR A 530 4.35 16.23 -5.69
C TYR A 530 5.61 15.72 -6.39
N SER A 531 5.52 15.42 -7.68
CA SER A 531 6.65 15.04 -8.52
C SER A 531 7.17 16.25 -9.29
N ALA A 532 8.43 16.62 -9.04
CA ALA A 532 9.12 17.69 -9.77
C ALA A 532 9.32 17.37 -11.25
N TYR A 533 9.44 16.09 -11.61
CA TYR A 533 9.62 15.66 -12.99
C TYR A 533 8.29 15.57 -13.76
N ASN A 534 7.28 14.91 -13.18
CA ASN A 534 6.01 14.66 -13.86
C ASN A 534 5.06 15.86 -13.84
N ASN A 535 5.40 16.94 -13.13
CA ASN A 535 4.51 18.07 -12.88
C ASN A 535 3.11 17.61 -12.42
N SER A 536 3.10 16.71 -11.44
CA SER A 536 1.89 16.00 -11.02
C SER A 536 1.93 15.70 -9.52
N TYR A 537 0.77 15.74 -8.87
CA TYR A 537 0.59 15.29 -7.51
C TYR A 537 0.31 13.79 -7.46
N TYR A 538 0.86 13.13 -6.45
CA TYR A 538 0.63 11.71 -6.22
C TYR A 538 -0.63 11.50 -5.35
N VAL A 539 -1.64 10.80 -5.88
CA VAL A 539 -3.01 10.68 -5.35
C VAL A 539 -3.38 9.30 -4.76
N ALA A 540 -2.47 8.31 -4.73
CA ALA A 540 -2.67 6.93 -4.23
C ALA A 540 -4.07 6.57 -3.70
N ASN A 541 -4.79 5.70 -4.41
CA ASN A 541 -6.06 5.11 -3.95
C ASN A 541 -5.82 3.83 -3.09
N HIS A 542 -5.16 3.93 -1.92
CA HIS A 542 -4.76 2.76 -1.11
C HIS A 542 -5.42 2.72 0.28
N ASN A 543 -6.60 2.10 0.39
CA ASN A 543 -7.37 1.96 1.64
C ASN A 543 -6.51 1.82 2.92
N PRO A 544 -6.63 2.75 3.90
CA PRO A 544 -5.85 2.70 5.13
C PRO A 544 -6.17 1.49 6.01
N VAL A 545 -5.16 1.08 6.79
CA VAL A 545 -5.35 0.29 8.01
C VAL A 545 -6.07 1.18 9.03
N GLU A 546 -7.09 0.67 9.72
CA GLU A 546 -7.86 1.42 10.72
C GLU A 546 -6.96 2.12 11.76
N GLY A 547 -7.08 3.44 11.91
CA GLY A 547 -6.26 4.26 12.81
C GLY A 547 -4.90 4.72 12.25
N VAL A 548 -4.58 4.36 11.00
CA VAL A 548 -3.41 4.80 10.24
C VAL A 548 -3.92 5.58 9.04
N TYR A 549 -3.71 6.88 8.99
CA TYR A 549 -4.04 7.63 7.78
C TYR A 549 -2.85 7.46 6.82
N ASN A 550 -2.86 6.36 6.04
CA ASN A 550 -2.29 6.43 4.70
C ASN A 550 -3.11 7.49 4.02
N VAL A 551 -2.52 8.65 3.76
CA VAL A 551 -3.34 9.74 3.29
C VAL A 551 -3.62 9.49 1.81
N ASP A 552 -4.75 8.83 1.56
CA ASP A 552 -5.34 8.49 0.25
C ASP A 552 -5.80 9.75 -0.50
N SER A 553 -4.95 10.75 -0.53
CA SER A 553 -5.16 12.01 -1.20
C SER A 553 -3.81 12.71 -1.35
N SER A 554 -3.58 13.24 -2.54
CA SER A 554 -2.49 14.18 -2.88
C SER A 554 -2.42 15.42 -2.02
N CYS A 555 -3.40 15.63 -1.15
CA CYS A 555 -3.58 16.84 -0.39
C CYS A 555 -4.43 16.58 0.86
N PHE A 556 -3.89 16.85 2.04
CA PHE A 556 -4.64 16.75 3.30
C PHE A 556 -4.28 17.86 4.26
N LYS A 557 -5.25 18.30 5.06
CA LYS A 557 -5.04 19.28 6.12
C LYS A 557 -4.82 18.60 7.46
N ILE A 558 -3.80 19.08 8.16
CA ILE A 558 -3.43 18.77 9.55
C ILE A 558 -3.67 20.05 10.36
N SER A 559 -4.30 19.97 11.53
CA SER A 559 -4.38 21.11 12.46
C SER A 559 -3.63 20.77 13.75
N THR A 560 -2.82 21.68 14.26
CA THR A 560 -2.09 21.53 15.53
C THR A 560 -2.95 21.81 16.76
N ASP A 561 -4.07 22.53 16.61
CA ASP A 561 -4.78 23.20 17.72
C ASP A 561 -6.02 22.44 18.24
N ASN A 562 -6.19 21.18 17.84
CA ASN A 562 -7.35 20.28 18.02
C ASN A 562 -8.37 20.37 16.88
N MET A 563 -8.28 19.46 15.91
CA MET A 563 -9.43 18.99 15.13
C MET A 563 -9.30 17.49 14.76
N GLU A 564 -10.46 16.87 14.61
CA GLU A 564 -10.68 15.46 14.28
C GLU A 564 -10.15 15.11 12.88
N GLY A 565 -9.30 14.08 12.79
CA GLY A 565 -8.88 13.48 11.52
C GLY A 565 -8.04 14.36 10.57
N ALA A 566 -7.57 13.75 9.47
CA ALA A 566 -7.11 14.49 8.29
C ALA A 566 -8.33 14.77 7.43
N VAL A 567 -8.47 15.99 6.94
CA VAL A 567 -9.51 16.33 5.96
C VAL A 567 -8.91 16.22 4.57
N LYS A 568 -9.51 15.37 3.71
CA LYS A 568 -9.14 15.30 2.29
C LYS A 568 -9.41 16.64 1.62
N VAL A 569 -8.44 17.13 0.86
CA VAL A 569 -8.62 18.33 0.03
C VAL A 569 -8.84 17.88 -1.41
N ASP A 570 -9.98 18.26 -1.98
CA ASP A 570 -10.27 17.99 -3.40
C ASP A 570 -9.54 19.00 -4.28
N LEU A 571 -8.48 18.53 -4.96
CA LEU A 571 -7.72 19.33 -5.92
C LEU A 571 -8.46 19.51 -7.27
N THR A 572 -9.48 18.70 -7.57
CA THR A 572 -10.20 18.72 -8.86
C THR A 572 -11.21 19.86 -8.97
N ALA A 573 -11.69 20.38 -7.84
CA ALA A 573 -12.67 21.47 -7.76
C ALA A 573 -12.11 22.85 -8.19
N THR A 574 -10.80 23.01 -8.36
CA THR A 574 -10.17 24.29 -8.71
C THR A 574 -10.20 24.64 -10.20
N LYS A 575 -10.78 23.77 -11.06
CA LYS A 575 -10.90 23.97 -12.52
C LYS A 575 -12.00 24.95 -12.96
N GLU A 576 -12.67 25.66 -12.06
CA GLU A 576 -13.71 26.60 -12.47
C GLU A 576 -13.11 27.80 -13.24
N ALA A 577 -13.47 27.89 -14.52
CA ALA A 577 -13.25 29.06 -15.36
C ALA A 577 -13.89 30.31 -14.73
N PRO A 578 -13.36 31.52 -14.96
CA PRO A 578 -13.92 32.74 -14.39
C PRO A 578 -15.33 32.94 -14.97
N SER A 579 -16.36 32.68 -14.17
CA SER A 579 -17.73 32.96 -14.53
C SER A 579 -18.06 34.40 -14.16
N THR A 580 -18.54 35.11 -15.18
CA THR A 580 -19.04 36.48 -15.11
C THR A 580 -20.19 36.60 -14.12
N GLU A 581 -20.18 37.71 -13.36
CA GLU A 581 -21.24 38.20 -12.50
C GLU A 581 -22.64 37.98 -13.09
N ASN A 582 -23.56 37.46 -12.27
CA ASN A 582 -24.93 37.94 -12.28
C ASN A 582 -25.56 37.74 -10.90
N GLU A 583 -26.06 38.86 -10.37
CA GLU A 583 -26.79 38.98 -9.13
C GLU A 583 -28.10 38.17 -9.13
N GLY A 584 -28.47 37.68 -7.95
CA GLY A 584 -29.87 37.48 -7.57
C GLY A 584 -30.32 36.03 -7.39
N SER A 585 -30.29 35.53 -6.16
CA SER A 585 -31.49 35.41 -5.30
C SER A 585 -31.18 34.56 -4.08
N GLU A 586 -31.43 35.13 -2.90
CA GLU A 586 -31.48 34.42 -1.62
C GLU A 586 -32.52 33.29 -1.67
N ASN A 587 -32.17 32.13 -1.11
CA ASN A 587 -33.12 31.32 -0.34
C ASN A 587 -32.38 30.41 0.64
N ASN A 588 -32.76 30.57 1.91
CA ASN A 588 -32.41 29.73 3.05
C ASN A 588 -32.83 28.27 2.84
N SER A 589 -32.01 27.34 3.31
CA SER A 589 -32.49 26.26 4.18
C SER A 589 -31.33 25.55 4.87
N GLU A 590 -31.29 25.69 6.20
CA GLU A 590 -30.76 24.70 7.12
C GLU A 590 -31.36 23.32 6.81
N GLN A 591 -30.51 22.28 6.83
CA GLN A 591 -30.77 20.89 7.26
C GLN A 591 -29.86 19.92 6.47
N ASN A 592 -28.91 19.29 7.16
CA ASN A 592 -28.83 17.82 7.24
C ASN A 592 -27.60 17.39 8.06
N GLU A 593 -27.74 17.41 9.39
CA GLU A 593 -27.20 16.35 10.22
C GLU A 593 -28.07 15.11 10.01
N SER A 594 -27.61 14.16 9.19
CA SER A 594 -27.94 12.73 9.30
C SER A 594 -27.26 11.98 8.16
N ASN A 595 -26.19 11.24 8.46
CA ASN A 595 -25.86 9.95 7.82
C ASN A 595 -24.68 9.26 8.52
N GLU A 596 -24.79 9.07 9.84
CA GLU A 596 -24.22 7.89 10.50
C GLU A 596 -25.40 7.08 11.04
N LEU A 597 -25.86 6.09 10.26
CA LEU A 597 -26.67 4.93 10.70
C LEU A 597 -27.07 4.08 9.48
N HIS A 598 -26.09 3.49 8.79
CA HIS A 598 -26.35 2.37 7.87
C HIS A 598 -25.19 1.37 7.87
N LYS A 599 -24.93 0.77 9.04
CA LYS A 599 -24.33 -0.57 9.14
C LYS A 599 -25.06 -1.32 10.28
N ASN A 600 -25.49 -2.55 9.99
CA ASN A 600 -26.21 -3.50 10.86
C ASN A 600 -27.74 -3.38 10.98
N ALA A 601 -28.47 -3.57 9.88
CA ALA A 601 -29.92 -3.82 9.94
C ALA A 601 -30.40 -5.07 9.16
N SER A 602 -29.53 -5.78 8.43
CA SER A 602 -29.95 -6.94 7.63
C SER A 602 -29.77 -8.30 8.31
N SER A 603 -28.96 -8.40 9.37
CA SER A 603 -28.71 -9.67 10.10
C SER A 603 -29.67 -9.94 11.27
N ASP A 604 -30.36 -8.92 11.79
CA ASP A 604 -31.24 -9.08 12.94
C ASP A 604 -32.68 -9.46 12.56
N MET A 605 -33.15 -9.07 11.37
CA MET A 605 -34.56 -9.29 10.99
C MET A 605 -34.89 -10.78 10.78
N SER A 606 -33.92 -11.59 10.36
CA SER A 606 -34.05 -13.05 10.21
C SER A 606 -34.13 -13.77 11.56
N VAL A 607 -33.39 -13.31 12.57
CA VAL A 607 -33.40 -13.87 13.94
C VAL A 607 -34.75 -13.59 14.62
N TRP A 608 -35.32 -12.39 14.45
CA TRP A 608 -36.63 -12.04 15.02
C TRP A 608 -37.79 -12.80 14.37
N ILE A 609 -37.72 -13.08 13.06
CA ILE A 609 -38.69 -13.93 12.37
C ILE A 609 -38.60 -15.38 12.88
N TYR A 610 -37.38 -15.90 13.08
CA TYR A 610 -37.17 -17.26 13.59
C TYR A 610 -37.68 -17.43 15.03
N VAL A 611 -37.40 -16.45 15.90
CA VAL A 611 -37.94 -16.42 17.27
C VAL A 611 -39.46 -16.32 17.25
N GLY A 612 -40.03 -15.49 16.37
CA GLY A 612 -41.49 -15.37 16.21
C GLY A 612 -42.17 -16.69 15.81
N ILE A 613 -41.58 -17.42 14.86
CA ILE A 613 -42.09 -18.73 14.41
C ILE A 613 -41.96 -19.78 15.52
N CYS A 614 -40.82 -19.84 16.21
CA CYS A 614 -40.61 -20.79 17.32
C CYS A 614 -41.57 -20.53 18.48
N VAL A 615 -41.82 -19.27 18.84
CA VAL A 615 -42.80 -18.88 19.88
C VAL A 615 -44.22 -19.22 19.43
N GLY A 616 -44.57 -18.99 18.17
CA GLY A 616 -45.88 -19.35 17.61
C GLY A 616 -46.17 -20.86 17.68
N VAL A 617 -45.17 -21.69 17.33
CA VAL A 617 -45.29 -23.16 17.42
C VAL A 617 -45.41 -23.62 18.87
N LEU A 618 -44.67 -23.00 19.80
CA LEU A 618 -44.76 -23.31 21.23
C LEU A 618 -46.14 -22.97 21.82
N VAL A 619 -46.70 -21.82 21.45
CA VAL A 619 -48.05 -21.40 21.90
C VAL A 619 -49.12 -22.34 21.38
N ILE A 620 -49.04 -22.77 20.11
CA ILE A 620 -49.99 -23.73 19.55
C ILE A 620 -49.88 -25.10 20.24
N ALA A 621 -48.66 -25.56 20.55
CA ALA A 621 -48.45 -26.80 21.30
C ALA A 621 -49.02 -26.74 22.73
N VAL A 622 -48.82 -25.61 23.43
CA VAL A 622 -49.37 -25.39 24.77
C VAL A 622 -50.90 -25.33 24.74
N VAL A 623 -51.49 -24.63 23.77
CA VAL A 623 -52.96 -24.57 23.59
C VAL A 623 -53.52 -25.97 23.27
N ALA A 624 -52.85 -26.75 22.44
CA ALA A 624 -53.25 -28.13 22.15
C ALA A 624 -53.21 -29.02 23.41
N VAL A 625 -52.17 -28.90 24.25
CA VAL A 625 -52.07 -29.63 25.52
C VAL A 625 -53.16 -29.20 26.52
N ILE A 626 -53.48 -27.90 26.59
CA ILE A 626 -54.55 -27.37 27.44
C ILE A 626 -55.93 -27.88 26.97
N LEU A 627 -56.18 -27.90 25.67
CA LEU A 627 -57.43 -28.40 25.09
C LEU A 627 -57.56 -29.93 25.26
N ILE A 628 -56.47 -30.69 25.18
CA ILE A 628 -56.43 -32.12 25.48
C ILE A 628 -56.69 -32.39 26.97
N LYS A 629 -56.18 -31.56 27.88
CA LYS A 629 -56.47 -31.66 29.33
C LYS A 629 -57.91 -31.28 29.68
N LYS A 630 -58.52 -30.32 28.97
CA LYS A 630 -59.93 -29.92 29.18
C LYS A 630 -60.94 -30.94 28.66
N ASN A 631 -60.59 -31.77 27.68
CA ASN A 631 -61.45 -32.84 27.14
C ASN A 631 -61.31 -34.20 27.85
N LYS A 632 -60.57 -34.26 28.98
CA LYS A 632 -60.50 -35.45 29.87
C LYS A 632 -61.18 -35.23 31.23
N LYS A 633 -62.02 -34.19 31.37
CA LYS A 633 -62.96 -34.02 32.48
C LYS A 633 -64.38 -34.01 31.98
#